data_AF-A0A8J3T201-F1
#
_entry.id   AF-A0A8J3T201-F1
#
_cell.length_a   1.000
_cell.length_b   1.000
_cell.length_c   1.000
_cell.angle_alpha   90.00
_cell.angle_beta   90.00
_cell.angle_gamma   90.00
#
_symmetry.space_group_name_H-M   'P 1'
#
loop_
_entity.id
_entity.type
_entity.pdbx_description
1 polymer ?
#
loop_
_entity_poly.entity_id
_entity_poly.type
_entity_poly.pdbx_seq_one_letter_code
_entity_poly.pdbx_strand_id
1 'polypeptide(L)'
;MVPGSRTFFCWQDGLSPQGNIVPINPACSSAVAQSGANSLYNWFSVLRSDGAGRTRGFIPDGQLCSGGNPNFSGYDLAHADWPRTHLTSGAQIQFRYNKWAAHPGWFYLYVTKDGWNPDRPLTWDDLEEQPFHTADHPQSVGSPGTNDAHYYWNATLPSGKSGRHIIYSVWKRSDSAETFYNCSDVVFDGGNGEVTGVGRPGPTPTVTPTVTPTVTPTVTPTGEPGACTATYRTVNSWSGGFQAEVTVSNPGSSGINGWTVKWALDSGSSINSLWNGTHTVSGSTVTAKNADWNRSIPARGSTTFGFTANGTSGSPTLTCTSP
;
A
#
# COMPACT_ATOMS: atom_id res chain seq x y z
N MET A 1 -5.67 1.45 8.33
CA MET A 1 -5.23 0.14 7.81
C MET A 1 -4.79 0.28 6.36
N VAL A 2 -5.58 0.95 5.51
CA VAL A 2 -5.17 1.32 4.16
C VAL A 2 -5.56 2.77 3.88
N PRO A 3 -4.59 3.66 3.61
CA PRO A 3 -3.17 3.52 3.98
C PRO A 3 -3.00 3.21 5.49
N GLY A 4 -1.96 2.46 5.85
CA GLY A 4 -1.72 2.08 7.25
C GLY A 4 -1.27 3.28 8.09
N SER A 5 -1.74 3.38 9.32
CA SER A 5 -1.26 4.40 10.25
C SER A 5 0.09 4.02 10.82
N ARG A 6 0.83 5.00 11.37
CA ARG A 6 2.09 4.75 12.09
C ARG A 6 1.94 3.66 13.15
N THR A 7 0.94 3.78 14.03
CA THR A 7 0.70 2.79 15.10
C THR A 7 0.39 1.40 14.54
N PHE A 8 -0.44 1.31 13.51
CA PHE A 8 -0.79 0.04 12.88
C PHE A 8 0.41 -0.63 12.20
N PHE A 9 1.17 0.12 11.42
CA PHE A 9 2.36 -0.43 10.76
C PHE A 9 3.46 -0.80 11.75
N CYS A 10 3.66 -0.04 12.82
CA CYS A 10 4.61 -0.43 13.87
C CYS A 10 4.15 -1.65 14.67
N TRP A 11 2.84 -1.83 14.85
CA TRP A 11 2.29 -3.05 15.42
C TRP A 11 2.57 -4.24 14.48
N GLN A 12 2.30 -4.11 13.18
CA GLN A 12 2.60 -5.16 12.19
C GLN A 12 4.09 -5.47 12.11
N ASP A 13 4.94 -4.45 12.18
CA ASP A 13 6.39 -4.57 12.14
C ASP A 13 6.93 -5.39 13.33
N GLY A 14 6.40 -5.13 14.52
CA GLY A 14 6.89 -5.76 15.74
C GLY A 14 6.21 -7.07 16.13
N LEU A 15 5.04 -7.40 15.58
CA LEU A 15 4.24 -8.55 16.02
C LEU A 15 4.95 -9.87 15.71
N SER A 16 5.32 -10.61 16.76
CA SER A 16 5.83 -11.97 16.64
C SER A 16 4.70 -13.00 16.65
N PRO A 17 4.95 -14.24 16.16
CA PRO A 17 3.99 -15.34 16.26
C PRO A 17 3.59 -15.70 17.71
N GLN A 18 4.39 -15.30 18.70
CA GLN A 18 4.14 -15.52 20.13
C GLN A 18 3.35 -14.36 20.77
N GLY A 19 2.97 -13.33 20.00
CA GLY A 19 2.19 -12.19 20.48
C GLY A 19 3.00 -11.09 21.18
N ASN A 20 4.33 -11.24 21.26
CA ASN A 20 5.21 -10.15 21.70
C ASN A 20 5.33 -9.13 20.56
N ILE A 21 5.35 -7.83 20.90
CA ILE A 21 5.48 -6.77 19.91
C ILE A 21 6.80 -6.04 20.15
N VAL A 22 7.79 -6.29 19.29
CA VAL A 22 9.11 -5.66 19.34
C VAL A 22 9.45 -5.14 17.94
N PRO A 23 9.25 -3.84 17.67
CA PRO A 23 9.54 -3.27 16.37
C PRO A 23 11.00 -3.44 15.94
N ILE A 24 11.20 -3.52 14.63
CA ILE A 24 12.48 -3.61 13.95
C ILE A 24 12.77 -2.30 13.21
N ASN A 25 11.72 -1.67 12.66
CA ASN A 25 11.82 -0.39 12.00
C ASN A 25 12.38 0.68 12.98
N PRO A 26 13.38 1.49 12.59
CA PRO A 26 14.00 2.48 13.49
C PRO A 26 13.02 3.55 14.01
N ALA A 27 12.09 4.02 13.18
CA ALA A 27 11.07 4.98 13.58
C ALA A 27 10.11 4.35 14.60
N CYS A 28 9.65 3.14 14.33
CA CYS A 28 8.78 2.40 15.24
C CYS A 28 9.46 2.09 16.58
N SER A 29 10.74 1.73 16.54
CA SER A 29 11.55 1.47 17.73
C SER A 29 11.71 2.73 18.58
N SER A 30 11.98 3.88 17.94
CA SER A 30 12.06 5.19 18.61
C SER A 30 10.72 5.60 19.22
N ALA A 31 9.62 5.37 18.51
CA ALA A 31 8.28 5.67 18.99
C ALA A 31 7.90 4.84 20.23
N VAL A 32 8.25 3.56 20.24
CA VAL A 32 8.04 2.67 21.40
C VAL A 32 8.98 3.02 22.55
N ALA A 33 10.23 3.42 22.28
CA ALA A 33 11.14 3.87 23.32
C ALA A 33 10.58 5.09 24.07
N GLN A 34 9.86 5.98 23.38
CA GLN A 34 9.21 7.14 23.99
C GLN A 34 7.82 6.84 24.59
N SER A 35 7.00 6.02 23.92
CA SER A 35 5.59 5.80 24.30
C SER A 35 5.35 4.55 25.15
N GLY A 36 6.34 3.67 25.24
CA GLY A 36 6.22 2.33 25.80
C GLY A 36 5.53 1.33 24.86
N ALA A 37 5.80 0.04 25.07
CA ALA A 37 5.27 -1.04 24.24
C ALA A 37 3.73 -1.17 24.32
N ASN A 38 3.11 -0.71 25.41
CA ASN A 38 1.65 -0.70 25.57
C ASN A 38 0.94 0.11 24.47
N SER A 39 1.61 1.10 23.88
CA SER A 39 1.08 1.84 22.73
C SER A 39 0.79 0.93 21.52
N LEU A 40 1.57 -0.14 21.33
CA LEU A 40 1.36 -1.10 20.25
C LEU A 40 0.32 -2.16 20.58
N TYR A 41 0.12 -2.52 21.84
CA TYR A 41 -1.02 -3.38 22.23
C TYR A 41 -2.36 -2.66 22.06
N ASN A 42 -2.33 -1.33 22.06
CA ASN A 42 -3.50 -0.48 21.91
C ASN A 42 -3.40 0.43 20.67
N TRP A 43 -2.79 -0.08 19.60
CA TRP A 43 -2.49 0.66 18.36
C TRP A 43 -3.71 1.35 17.72
N PHE A 44 -4.92 0.83 17.99
CA PHE A 44 -6.21 1.32 17.53
C PHE A 44 -6.81 2.46 18.39
N SER A 45 -6.19 2.82 19.52
CA SER A 45 -6.77 3.69 20.55
C SER A 45 -6.14 5.09 20.65
N VAL A 46 -5.61 5.61 19.55
CA VAL A 46 -5.13 7.00 19.48
C VAL A 46 -6.34 7.94 19.51
N LEU A 47 -6.83 8.23 20.72
CA LEU A 47 -8.10 8.89 20.95
C LEU A 47 -8.02 10.01 21.97
N ARG A 48 -9.03 10.89 21.89
CA ARG A 48 -9.40 11.86 22.91
C ARG A 48 -10.88 11.70 23.23
N SER A 49 -11.20 11.32 24.46
CA SER A 49 -12.60 11.18 24.91
C SER A 49 -13.35 12.51 24.89
N ASP A 50 -12.63 13.63 24.96
CA ASP A 50 -13.14 14.99 24.87
C ASP A 50 -13.02 15.59 23.46
N GLY A 51 -12.68 14.83 22.42
CA GLY A 51 -12.34 15.38 21.10
C GLY A 51 -13.46 16.20 20.44
N ALA A 52 -14.68 15.68 20.39
CA ALA A 52 -15.87 16.20 19.72
C ALA A 52 -15.64 16.58 18.24
N GLY A 53 -14.68 15.94 17.57
CA GLY A 53 -14.22 16.26 16.21
C GLY A 53 -13.30 17.48 16.12
N ARG A 54 -12.88 18.05 17.25
CA ARG A 54 -11.97 19.21 17.27
C ARG A 54 -10.57 18.82 16.81
N THR A 55 -9.93 19.74 16.11
CA THR A 55 -8.62 19.56 15.46
C THR A 55 -7.71 20.73 15.84
N ARG A 56 -7.58 21.72 14.95
CA ARG A 56 -6.80 22.94 15.15
C ARG A 56 -7.30 23.73 16.36
N GLY A 57 -6.37 24.20 17.19
CA GLY A 57 -6.68 24.90 18.44
C GLY A 57 -7.09 23.97 19.60
N PHE A 58 -7.18 22.66 19.36
CA PHE A 58 -7.42 21.66 20.40
C PHE A 58 -6.24 20.69 20.55
N ILE A 59 -5.79 20.07 19.45
CA ILE A 59 -4.55 19.29 19.44
C ILE A 59 -3.39 20.27 19.19
N PRO A 60 -2.35 20.31 20.04
CA PRO A 60 -1.20 21.16 19.81
C PRO A 60 -0.42 20.79 18.55
N ASP A 61 0.26 21.76 17.95
CA ASP A 61 1.26 21.50 16.91
C ASP A 61 2.34 20.53 17.40
N GLY A 62 2.79 19.66 16.51
CA GLY A 62 3.72 18.59 16.85
C GLY A 62 3.11 17.45 17.67
N GLN A 63 1.78 17.42 17.87
CA GLN A 63 1.08 16.34 18.58
C GLN A 63 -0.07 15.73 17.78
N LEU A 64 -0.09 15.95 16.46
CA LEU A 64 -1.19 15.53 15.61
C LEU A 64 -1.30 14.01 15.55
N CYS A 65 -0.17 13.30 15.41
CA CYS A 65 -0.14 11.85 15.21
C CYS A 65 -0.41 11.06 16.49
N SER A 66 -0.21 11.67 17.66
CA SER A 66 -0.69 11.16 18.95
C SER A 66 -2.10 11.61 19.31
N GLY A 67 -2.68 12.55 18.56
CA GLY A 67 -3.93 13.21 18.94
C GLY A 67 -3.82 13.93 20.29
N GLY A 68 -2.62 14.44 20.64
CA GLY A 68 -2.34 15.05 21.94
C GLY A 68 -2.48 14.06 23.12
N ASN A 69 -2.43 12.75 22.86
CA ASN A 69 -2.47 11.71 23.88
C ASN A 69 -1.03 11.32 24.26
N PRO A 70 -0.59 11.55 25.51
CA PRO A 70 0.79 11.34 25.90
C PRO A 70 1.26 9.88 25.75
N ASN A 71 0.34 8.91 25.81
CA ASN A 71 0.62 7.48 25.62
C ASN A 71 1.04 7.14 24.17
N PHE A 72 0.92 8.09 23.24
CA PHE A 72 1.29 7.94 21.84
C PHE A 72 2.25 9.03 21.36
N SER A 73 2.89 9.78 22.28
CA SER A 73 3.75 10.93 21.92
C SER A 73 4.94 10.56 21.02
N GLY A 74 5.45 9.33 21.09
CA GLY A 74 6.52 8.86 20.21
C GLY A 74 6.11 8.75 18.73
N TYR A 75 4.81 8.67 18.44
CA TYR A 75 4.32 8.65 17.05
C TYR A 75 4.29 10.05 16.41
N ASP A 76 4.59 11.10 17.17
CA ASP A 76 4.77 12.47 16.65
C ASP A 76 6.20 12.75 16.16
N LEU A 77 7.15 11.85 16.44
CA LEU A 77 8.54 12.02 16.06
C LEU A 77 8.70 12.24 14.55
N ALA A 78 9.52 13.22 14.18
CA ALA A 78 9.98 13.39 12.81
C ALA A 78 11.03 12.33 12.53
N HIS A 79 10.74 11.43 11.58
CA HIS A 79 11.63 10.32 11.25
C HIS A 79 11.58 10.00 9.76
N ALA A 80 12.75 9.79 9.16
CA ALA A 80 12.86 9.43 7.75
C ALA A 80 12.32 8.03 7.47
N ASP A 81 12.47 7.12 8.42
CA ASP A 81 12.19 5.68 8.25
C ASP A 81 10.77 5.23 8.60
N TRP A 82 9.82 6.15 8.87
CA TRP A 82 8.43 5.72 9.10
C TRP A 82 7.95 4.78 7.97
N PRO A 83 7.31 3.64 8.31
CA PRO A 83 6.75 2.77 7.29
C PRO A 83 5.69 3.52 6.49
N ARG A 84 5.66 3.34 5.17
CA ARG A 84 4.84 4.17 4.28
C ARG A 84 4.13 3.36 3.21
N THR A 85 3.00 3.89 2.76
CA THR A 85 2.27 3.37 1.60
C THR A 85 2.63 4.16 0.33
N HIS A 86 2.96 3.46 -0.75
CA HIS A 86 3.26 4.03 -2.06
C HIS A 86 1.95 4.22 -2.84
N LEU A 87 1.73 5.42 -3.37
CA LEU A 87 0.45 5.85 -3.94
C LEU A 87 0.63 6.62 -5.25
N THR A 88 -0.44 6.66 -6.04
CA THR A 88 -0.56 7.45 -7.26
C THR A 88 -1.45 8.66 -6.99
N SER A 89 -0.93 9.86 -7.23
CA SER A 89 -1.70 11.11 -7.07
C SER A 89 -2.91 11.10 -8.01
N GLY A 90 -4.08 11.53 -7.53
CA GLY A 90 -5.33 11.51 -8.30
C GLY A 90 -6.01 10.14 -8.44
N ALA A 91 -5.38 9.05 -7.97
CA ALA A 91 -5.97 7.72 -8.07
C ALA A 91 -7.16 7.55 -7.10
N GLN A 92 -8.14 6.73 -7.50
CA GLN A 92 -9.16 6.25 -6.59
C GLN A 92 -8.63 5.03 -5.83
N ILE A 93 -8.69 5.07 -4.51
CA ILE A 93 -8.30 3.94 -3.66
C ILE A 93 -9.42 3.59 -2.68
N GLN A 94 -9.45 2.34 -2.22
CA GLN A 94 -10.30 1.93 -1.11
C GLN A 94 -9.57 2.18 0.21
N PHE A 95 -10.09 3.10 1.00
CA PHE A 95 -9.63 3.31 2.37
C PHE A 95 -10.16 2.20 3.27
N ARG A 96 -9.33 1.81 4.25
CA ARG A 96 -9.71 0.85 5.30
C ARG A 96 -9.28 1.37 6.65
N TYR A 97 -10.23 1.45 7.58
CA TYR A 97 -10.01 1.92 8.95
C TYR A 97 -10.48 0.86 9.94
N ASN A 98 -9.60 0.40 10.83
CA ASN A 98 -9.92 -0.69 11.75
C ASN A 98 -11.06 -0.29 12.70
N LYS A 99 -11.98 -1.22 12.95
CA LYS A 99 -13.11 -1.04 13.89
C LYS A 99 -13.00 -1.98 15.09
N TRP A 100 -11.87 -1.93 15.79
CA TRP A 100 -11.61 -2.74 16.99
C TRP A 100 -12.81 -2.72 17.95
N ALA A 101 -13.32 -1.52 18.23
CA ALA A 101 -14.68 -1.31 18.68
C ALA A 101 -15.43 -0.51 17.61
N ALA A 102 -16.64 -0.96 17.23
CA ALA A 102 -17.42 -0.30 16.19
C ALA A 102 -18.27 0.82 16.78
N HIS A 103 -18.19 2.02 16.20
CA HIS A 103 -19.01 3.18 16.54
C HIS A 103 -19.48 3.92 15.28
N PRO A 104 -20.66 4.54 15.27
CA PRO A 104 -21.11 5.38 14.17
C PRO A 104 -20.35 6.72 14.14
N GLY A 105 -20.22 7.34 12.97
CA GLY A 105 -19.59 8.65 12.86
C GLY A 105 -19.09 9.02 11.47
N TRP A 106 -18.28 10.06 11.45
CA TRP A 106 -17.66 10.62 10.24
C TRP A 106 -16.15 10.42 10.27
N PHE A 107 -15.57 10.15 9.09
CA PHE A 107 -14.13 10.13 8.89
C PHE A 107 -13.74 11.30 7.99
N TYR A 108 -12.86 12.16 8.48
CA TYR A 108 -12.30 13.28 7.72
C TYR A 108 -10.85 12.96 7.37
N LEU A 109 -10.50 13.06 6.09
CA LEU A 109 -9.17 12.77 5.59
C LEU A 109 -8.51 14.06 5.08
N TYR A 110 -7.41 14.44 5.71
CA TYR A 110 -6.57 15.58 5.33
C TYR A 110 -5.26 15.05 4.74
N VAL A 111 -4.55 15.89 4.02
CA VAL A 111 -3.21 15.59 3.51
C VAL A 111 -2.30 16.77 3.79
N THR A 112 -1.01 16.53 3.98
CA THR A 112 0.00 17.60 3.99
C THR A 112 0.05 18.38 2.67
N LYS A 113 0.32 19.68 2.75
CA LYS A 113 0.61 20.58 1.63
C LYS A 113 1.87 20.17 0.87
N ASP A 114 1.97 20.62 -0.37
CA ASP A 114 3.19 20.45 -1.16
C ASP A 114 4.34 21.27 -0.56
N GLY A 115 5.54 20.70 -0.56
CA GLY A 115 6.71 21.31 0.08
C GLY A 115 6.75 21.18 1.61
N TRP A 116 5.84 20.43 2.23
CA TRP A 116 5.95 20.05 3.64
C TRP A 116 7.31 19.39 3.93
N ASN A 117 7.94 19.80 5.04
CA ASN A 117 9.23 19.25 5.47
C ASN A 117 9.01 18.05 6.41
N PRO A 118 9.38 16.82 6.01
CA PRO A 118 9.20 15.62 6.82
C PRO A 118 10.22 15.47 7.97
N ASP A 119 11.24 16.33 8.04
CA ASP A 119 12.31 16.28 9.04
C ASP A 119 11.99 17.10 10.30
N ARG A 120 10.75 17.60 10.41
CA ARG A 120 10.25 18.27 11.63
C ARG A 120 8.87 17.72 12.04
N PRO A 121 8.46 17.91 13.31
CA PRO A 121 7.13 17.52 13.76
C PRO A 121 6.03 18.16 12.91
N LEU A 122 4.97 17.38 12.66
CA LEU A 122 3.81 17.82 11.88
C LEU A 122 3.02 18.88 12.66
N THR A 123 2.69 19.98 12.01
CA THR A 123 1.86 21.07 12.54
C THR A 123 0.56 21.19 11.76
N TRP A 124 -0.42 21.91 12.29
CA TRP A 124 -1.66 22.15 11.57
C TRP A 124 -1.47 22.97 10.29
N ASP A 125 -0.47 23.85 10.23
CA ASP A 125 -0.16 24.66 9.05
C ASP A 125 0.43 23.84 7.90
N ASP A 126 0.90 22.63 8.19
CA ASP A 126 1.38 21.68 7.20
C ASP A 126 0.26 20.93 6.48
N LEU A 127 -0.96 20.89 7.04
CA LEU A 127 -2.11 20.22 6.43
C LEU A 127 -2.88 21.18 5.52
N GLU A 128 -3.45 20.63 4.44
CA GLU A 128 -4.51 21.32 3.70
C GLU A 128 -5.65 21.69 4.65
N GLU A 129 -6.22 22.88 4.49
CA GLU A 129 -7.20 23.43 5.43
C GLU A 129 -8.49 22.60 5.48
N GLN A 130 -8.89 22.05 4.33
CA GLN A 130 -10.09 21.23 4.18
C GLN A 130 -9.72 19.76 4.00
N PRO A 131 -10.53 18.82 4.52
CA PRO A 131 -10.35 17.43 4.21
C PRO A 131 -10.59 17.20 2.71
N PHE A 132 -9.73 16.44 2.06
CA PHE A 132 -9.94 16.07 0.66
C PHE A 132 -11.06 15.03 0.50
N HIS A 133 -11.42 14.36 1.59
CA HIS A 133 -12.53 13.42 1.61
C HIS A 133 -13.21 13.36 2.98
N THR A 134 -14.53 13.20 2.98
CA THR A 134 -15.32 12.91 4.17
C THR A 134 -16.15 11.66 3.89
N ALA A 135 -16.02 10.64 4.75
CA ALA A 135 -16.90 9.49 4.73
C ALA A 135 -17.95 9.61 5.84
N ASP A 136 -19.21 9.48 5.46
CA ASP A 136 -20.37 9.55 6.37
C ASP A 136 -20.87 8.14 6.66
N HIS A 137 -20.74 7.70 7.92
CA HIS A 137 -21.20 6.38 8.39
C HIS A 137 -20.89 5.23 7.41
N PRO A 138 -19.60 5.02 7.04
CA PRO A 138 -19.23 4.07 6.00
C PRO A 138 -19.63 2.63 6.34
N GLN A 139 -19.78 1.81 5.29
CA GLN A 139 -19.97 0.37 5.45
C GLN A 139 -18.78 -0.27 6.15
N SER A 140 -19.00 -1.43 6.78
CA SER A 140 -17.95 -2.17 7.47
C SER A 140 -18.09 -3.68 7.29
N VAL A 141 -16.98 -4.38 7.46
CA VAL A 141 -16.88 -5.84 7.37
C VAL A 141 -16.06 -6.38 8.55
N GLY A 142 -16.26 -7.65 8.88
CA GLY A 142 -15.61 -8.32 10.01
C GLY A 142 -16.25 -8.00 11.36
N SER A 143 -15.93 -8.83 12.35
CA SER A 143 -16.43 -8.71 13.72
C SER A 143 -15.53 -7.78 14.55
N PRO A 144 -16.09 -6.84 15.34
CA PRO A 144 -15.31 -6.05 16.29
C PRO A 144 -14.41 -6.93 17.19
N GLY A 145 -13.28 -6.40 17.62
CA GLY A 145 -12.24 -7.10 18.40
C GLY A 145 -11.30 -7.96 17.57
N THR A 146 -11.37 -7.89 16.23
CA THR A 146 -10.47 -8.59 15.32
C THR A 146 -9.58 -7.61 14.56
N ASN A 147 -8.38 -8.07 14.19
CA ASN A 147 -7.40 -7.25 13.46
C ASN A 147 -7.90 -6.87 12.06
N ASP A 148 -8.72 -7.74 11.43
CA ASP A 148 -9.19 -7.56 10.06
C ASP A 148 -10.50 -6.80 9.95
N ALA A 149 -11.21 -6.54 11.07
CA ALA A 149 -12.46 -5.81 11.03
C ALA A 149 -12.25 -4.33 10.74
N HIS A 150 -12.92 -3.82 9.71
CA HIS A 150 -12.73 -2.44 9.26
C HIS A 150 -13.97 -1.81 8.63
N TYR A 151 -14.02 -0.48 8.70
CA TYR A 151 -14.81 0.36 7.78
C TYR A 151 -14.08 0.47 6.44
N TYR A 152 -14.83 0.58 5.35
CA TYR A 152 -14.26 0.81 4.03
C TYR A 152 -15.10 1.80 3.20
N TRP A 153 -14.42 2.55 2.35
CA TRP A 153 -15.02 3.46 1.37
C TRP A 153 -14.01 3.74 0.26
N ASN A 154 -14.48 4.16 -0.92
CA ASN A 154 -13.61 4.61 -1.99
C ASN A 154 -13.44 6.13 -1.90
N ALA A 155 -12.23 6.62 -2.07
CA ALA A 155 -11.94 8.05 -2.17
C ALA A 155 -10.89 8.31 -3.24
N THR A 156 -11.00 9.47 -3.88
CA THR A 156 -10.00 9.97 -4.83
C THR A 156 -8.92 10.70 -4.04
N LEU A 157 -7.67 10.28 -4.22
CA LEU A 157 -6.51 10.98 -3.65
C LEU A 157 -6.36 12.35 -4.34
N PRO A 158 -5.85 13.37 -3.62
CA PRO A 158 -5.58 14.67 -4.24
C PRO A 158 -4.64 14.53 -5.45
N SER A 159 -4.94 15.27 -6.51
CA SER A 159 -4.06 15.37 -7.67
C SER A 159 -2.91 16.36 -7.39
N GLY A 160 -1.83 16.25 -8.16
CA GLY A 160 -0.67 17.14 -8.06
C GLY A 160 0.32 16.80 -6.93
N LYS A 161 0.02 15.81 -6.07
CA LYS A 161 0.92 15.39 -4.99
C LYS A 161 2.11 14.60 -5.52
N SER A 162 3.29 14.81 -4.93
CA SER A 162 4.51 14.08 -5.27
C SER A 162 5.43 13.93 -4.05
N GLY A 163 6.16 12.82 -3.97
CA GLY A 163 7.07 12.59 -2.85
C GLY A 163 6.35 12.29 -1.53
N ARG A 164 7.02 12.52 -0.40
CA ARG A 164 6.52 12.13 0.93
C ARG A 164 5.42 13.08 1.40
N HIS A 165 4.36 12.49 1.95
CA HIS A 165 3.26 13.20 2.57
C HIS A 165 2.71 12.41 3.76
N ILE A 166 1.88 13.05 4.58
CA ILE A 166 1.06 12.39 5.59
C ILE A 166 -0.40 12.54 5.20
N ILE A 167 -1.14 11.43 5.22
CA ILE A 167 -2.61 11.46 5.27
C ILE A 167 -3.01 11.43 6.74
N TYR A 168 -3.73 12.46 7.17
CA TYR A 168 -4.21 12.60 8.53
C TYR A 168 -5.69 12.29 8.59
N SER A 169 -6.08 11.37 9.46
CA SER A 169 -7.47 10.93 9.59
C SER A 169 -8.03 11.30 10.96
N VAL A 170 -9.28 11.79 10.95
CA VAL A 170 -10.05 12.13 12.14
C VAL A 170 -11.36 11.36 12.10
N TRP A 171 -11.56 10.44 13.04
CA TRP A 171 -12.82 9.74 13.21
C TRP A 171 -13.60 10.37 14.36
N LYS A 172 -14.61 11.17 13.99
CA LYS A 172 -15.55 11.79 14.93
C LYS A 172 -16.75 10.89 15.12
N ARG A 173 -16.94 10.41 16.35
CA ARG A 173 -18.14 9.63 16.69
C ARG A 173 -19.40 10.49 16.67
N SER A 174 -20.51 9.90 16.26
CA SER A 174 -21.84 10.54 16.32
C SER A 174 -22.60 10.24 17.62
N ASP A 175 -22.13 9.25 18.39
CA ASP A 175 -22.72 8.77 19.65
C ASP A 175 -21.92 9.17 20.90
N SER A 176 -20.83 9.93 20.76
CA SER A 176 -19.95 10.34 21.86
C SER A 176 -19.12 11.57 21.48
N ALA A 177 -18.54 12.24 22.48
CA ALA A 177 -17.48 13.24 22.25
C ALA A 177 -16.13 12.59 21.90
N GLU A 178 -15.98 11.27 22.03
CA GLU A 178 -14.71 10.62 21.71
C GLU A 178 -14.35 10.76 20.22
N THR A 179 -13.09 11.08 19.94
CA THR A 179 -12.54 11.24 18.57
C THR A 179 -11.21 10.53 18.47
N PHE A 180 -10.99 9.82 17.36
CA PHE A 180 -9.72 9.13 17.07
C PHE A 180 -8.94 9.88 16.00
N TYR A 181 -7.61 9.86 16.12
CA TYR A 181 -6.69 10.60 15.25
C TYR A 181 -5.57 9.67 14.78
N ASN A 182 -5.26 9.66 13.48
CA ASN A 182 -4.14 8.85 12.98
C ASN A 182 -3.38 9.55 11.86
N CYS A 183 -2.05 9.37 11.86
CA CYS A 183 -1.18 9.69 10.73
C CYS A 183 -0.83 8.43 9.95
N SER A 184 -0.97 8.49 8.63
CA SER A 184 -0.46 7.49 7.69
C SER A 184 0.61 8.14 6.82
N ASP A 185 1.86 7.69 6.94
CA ASP A 185 2.93 8.13 6.04
C ASP A 185 2.73 7.52 4.65
N VAL A 186 2.79 8.36 3.62
CA VAL A 186 2.61 7.95 2.24
C VAL A 186 3.70 8.57 1.36
N VAL A 187 3.90 7.99 0.19
CA VAL A 187 4.73 8.57 -0.86
C VAL A 187 3.97 8.55 -2.18
N PHE A 188 3.86 9.69 -2.84
CA PHE A 188 3.25 9.83 -4.15
C PHE A 188 4.33 9.69 -5.23
N ASP A 189 4.58 8.45 -5.65
CA ASP A 189 5.62 8.06 -6.60
C ASP A 189 5.11 7.18 -7.75
N GLY A 190 3.78 7.02 -7.86
CA GLY A 190 3.15 6.15 -8.86
C GLY A 190 2.86 4.74 -8.34
N GLY A 191 3.04 4.49 -7.04
CA GLY A 191 2.62 3.25 -6.39
C GLY A 191 1.11 3.03 -6.36
N ASN A 192 0.71 1.81 -6.03
CA ASN A 192 -0.67 1.34 -6.03
C ASN A 192 -1.05 0.66 -4.70
N GLY A 193 -0.41 1.05 -3.61
CA GLY A 193 -0.68 0.56 -2.26
C GLY A 193 0.43 -0.30 -1.66
N GLU A 194 1.59 -0.38 -2.31
CA GLU A 194 2.76 -1.09 -1.78
C GLU A 194 3.19 -0.47 -0.45
N VAL A 195 3.72 -1.29 0.46
CA VAL A 195 4.18 -0.83 1.78
C VAL A 195 5.67 -1.09 1.91
N THR A 196 6.42 -0.08 2.35
CA THR A 196 7.83 -0.21 2.72
C THR A 196 8.05 0.15 4.17
N GLY A 197 9.11 -0.41 4.76
CA GLY A 197 9.50 -0.14 6.16
C GLY A 197 8.78 -0.99 7.22
N VAL A 198 8.00 -2.00 6.83
CA VAL A 198 7.39 -2.98 7.76
C VAL A 198 8.07 -4.35 7.60
N GLY A 199 8.49 -4.96 8.71
CA GLY A 199 8.96 -6.35 8.79
C GLY A 199 10.47 -6.51 9.01
N ARG A 200 10.89 -7.73 9.36
CA ARG A 200 12.32 -8.08 9.46
C ARG A 200 12.96 -7.94 8.07
N PRO A 201 14.14 -7.30 7.95
CA PRO A 201 14.94 -7.54 6.76
C PRO A 201 15.18 -9.04 6.67
N GLY A 202 14.74 -9.66 5.57
CA GLY A 202 15.35 -10.90 5.12
C GLY A 202 16.86 -10.68 4.94
N PRO A 203 17.66 -11.75 4.71
CA PRO A 203 19.09 -11.56 4.42
C PRO A 203 19.22 -10.45 3.39
N THR A 204 19.90 -9.37 3.79
CA THR A 204 20.18 -8.21 2.94
C THR A 204 20.70 -8.75 1.61
N PRO A 205 19.99 -8.59 0.47
CA PRO A 205 20.69 -8.72 -0.79
C PRO A 205 21.76 -7.64 -0.73
N THR A 206 23.02 -8.05 -0.78
CA THR A 206 24.16 -7.13 -0.93
C THR A 206 23.82 -6.19 -2.07
N VAL A 207 23.49 -4.94 -1.72
CA VAL A 207 23.33 -3.85 -2.67
C VAL A 207 24.74 -3.58 -3.20
N THR A 208 25.06 -4.15 -4.36
CA THR A 208 26.13 -3.62 -5.20
C THR A 208 25.81 -2.15 -5.45
N PRO A 209 26.72 -1.21 -5.22
CA PRO A 209 26.43 0.22 -5.34
C PRO A 209 25.82 0.52 -6.72
N THR A 210 24.60 1.05 -6.68
CA THR A 210 23.91 1.61 -7.84
C THR A 210 24.69 2.83 -8.30
N VAL A 211 25.43 2.69 -9.40
CA VAL A 211 25.90 3.83 -10.18
C VAL A 211 24.70 4.68 -10.61
N THR A 212 24.80 5.99 -10.43
CA THR A 212 23.85 6.99 -10.92
C THR A 212 23.45 6.66 -12.37
N PRO A 213 22.16 6.52 -12.71
CA PRO A 213 21.77 6.20 -14.08
C PRO A 213 22.04 7.42 -14.97
N THR A 214 23.09 7.32 -15.78
CA THR A 214 23.19 8.08 -17.02
C THR A 214 22.03 7.64 -17.90
N VAL A 215 21.18 8.60 -18.30
CA VAL A 215 20.09 8.41 -19.28
C VAL A 215 20.65 7.67 -20.50
N THR A 216 20.27 6.40 -20.61
CA THR A 216 20.57 5.53 -21.76
C THR A 216 19.22 5.15 -22.36
N PRO A 217 19.02 5.26 -23.69
CA PRO A 217 17.71 5.16 -24.31
C PRO A 217 17.05 3.79 -24.08
N THR A 218 15.74 3.83 -23.89
CA THR A 218 14.83 2.68 -23.87
C THR A 218 15.06 1.80 -25.11
N VAL A 219 15.61 0.60 -24.91
CA VAL A 219 15.56 -0.46 -25.93
C VAL A 219 14.17 -1.07 -25.91
N THR A 220 13.36 -0.66 -26.88
CA THR A 220 12.18 -1.40 -27.32
C THR A 220 12.63 -2.82 -27.71
N PRO A 221 12.04 -3.89 -27.15
CA PRO A 221 12.29 -5.22 -27.70
C PRO A 221 11.83 -5.24 -29.16
N THR A 222 12.75 -5.51 -30.07
CA THR A 222 12.48 -5.80 -31.48
C THR A 222 11.76 -7.14 -31.58
N GLY A 223 10.48 -7.14 -31.22
CA GLY A 223 9.49 -8.05 -31.79
C GLY A 223 8.94 -7.40 -33.06
N GLU A 224 8.80 -8.19 -34.11
CA GLU A 224 8.25 -7.80 -35.41
C GLU A 224 6.96 -6.97 -35.27
N PRO A 225 6.72 -5.95 -36.13
CA PRO A 225 5.50 -5.15 -36.08
C PRO A 225 4.26 -6.02 -36.29
N GLY A 226 3.59 -6.39 -35.20
CA GLY A 226 2.49 -7.36 -35.19
C GLY A 226 2.57 -8.40 -34.05
N ALA A 227 3.69 -8.50 -33.35
CA ALA A 227 3.87 -9.46 -32.26
C ALA A 227 3.13 -9.05 -30.99
N CYS A 228 2.46 -10.01 -30.35
CA CYS A 228 1.96 -9.89 -28.98
C CYS A 228 3.09 -9.52 -28.02
N THR A 229 2.82 -8.66 -27.04
CA THR A 229 3.75 -8.34 -25.95
C THR A 229 3.12 -8.62 -24.59
N ALA A 230 3.95 -8.86 -23.57
CA ALA A 230 3.47 -9.07 -22.21
C ALA A 230 4.36 -8.35 -21.20
N THR A 231 3.75 -7.74 -20.19
CA THR A 231 4.44 -7.03 -19.09
C THR A 231 3.97 -7.56 -17.75
N TYR A 232 4.92 -7.73 -16.84
CA TYR A 232 4.71 -8.29 -15.50
C TYR A 232 4.68 -7.19 -14.45
N ARG A 233 3.76 -7.30 -13.48
CA ARG A 233 3.84 -6.53 -12.23
C ARG A 233 3.48 -7.38 -11.04
N THR A 234 4.23 -7.23 -9.94
CA THR A 234 3.81 -7.75 -8.64
C THR A 234 2.65 -6.88 -8.13
N VAL A 235 1.56 -7.51 -7.72
CA VAL A 235 0.36 -6.85 -7.17
C VAL A 235 0.42 -6.84 -5.65
N ASN A 236 0.85 -7.95 -5.06
CA ASN A 236 0.97 -8.10 -3.61
C ASN A 236 2.07 -9.13 -3.30
N SER A 237 2.64 -9.08 -2.11
CA SER A 237 3.58 -10.10 -1.63
C SER A 237 3.40 -10.36 -0.14
N TRP A 238 3.70 -11.58 0.28
CA TRP A 238 3.66 -12.00 1.68
C TRP A 238 4.83 -12.96 1.96
N SER A 239 5.03 -13.30 3.24
CA SER A 239 6.06 -14.27 3.59
C SER A 239 5.79 -15.62 2.92
N GLY A 240 6.67 -16.00 1.99
CA GLY A 240 6.59 -17.27 1.28
C GLY A 240 5.71 -17.27 0.04
N GLY A 241 5.12 -16.14 -0.38
CA GLY A 241 4.38 -16.08 -1.64
C GLY A 241 4.08 -14.67 -2.15
N PHE A 242 3.54 -14.60 -3.35
CA PHE A 242 3.21 -13.33 -4.00
C PHE A 242 2.02 -13.48 -4.94
N GLN A 243 1.41 -12.34 -5.26
CA GLN A 243 0.40 -12.15 -6.28
C GLN A 243 0.99 -11.30 -7.39
N ALA A 244 0.80 -11.71 -8.64
CA ALA A 244 1.25 -10.97 -9.81
C ALA A 244 0.13 -10.82 -10.84
N GLU A 245 0.25 -9.79 -11.65
CA GLU A 245 -0.58 -9.53 -12.81
C GLU A 245 0.31 -9.38 -14.05
N VAL A 246 -0.13 -9.98 -15.15
CA VAL A 246 0.50 -9.87 -16.46
C VAL A 246 -0.49 -9.17 -17.39
N THR A 247 -0.04 -8.07 -18.00
CA THR A 247 -0.77 -7.40 -19.08
C THR A 247 -0.27 -7.93 -20.40
N VAL A 248 -1.19 -8.41 -21.23
CA VAL A 248 -0.95 -8.88 -22.59
C VAL A 248 -1.46 -7.83 -23.56
N SER A 249 -0.60 -7.33 -24.44
CA SER A 249 -0.90 -6.21 -25.35
C SER A 249 -0.73 -6.61 -26.81
N ASN A 250 -1.59 -6.05 -27.65
CA ASN A 250 -1.50 -6.16 -29.10
C ASN A 250 -1.07 -4.80 -29.69
N PRO A 251 0.23 -4.57 -29.92
CA PRO A 251 0.70 -3.35 -30.57
C PRO A 251 0.46 -3.34 -32.08
N GLY A 252 -0.10 -4.39 -32.67
CA GLY A 252 -0.40 -4.46 -34.10
C GLY A 252 -1.55 -3.57 -34.54
N SER A 253 -1.74 -3.49 -35.86
CA SER A 253 -2.85 -2.78 -36.52
C SER A 253 -4.07 -3.67 -36.81
N SER A 254 -3.98 -4.98 -36.57
CA SER A 254 -5.08 -5.95 -36.66
C SER A 254 -5.32 -6.61 -35.30
N GLY A 255 -6.56 -7.04 -35.03
CA GLY A 255 -6.86 -7.81 -33.82
C GLY A 255 -6.17 -9.18 -33.83
N ILE A 256 -5.81 -9.68 -32.65
CA ILE A 256 -5.29 -11.04 -32.45
C ILE A 256 -6.36 -11.93 -31.78
N ASN A 257 -6.33 -13.23 -32.07
CA ASN A 257 -7.31 -14.21 -31.59
C ASN A 257 -6.61 -15.41 -30.93
N GLY A 258 -6.07 -15.14 -29.75
CA GLY A 258 -5.26 -16.08 -28.98
C GLY A 258 -3.95 -15.45 -28.56
N TRP A 259 -3.52 -15.79 -27.35
CA TRP A 259 -2.21 -15.38 -26.85
C TRP A 259 -1.65 -16.47 -25.95
N THR A 260 -0.33 -16.60 -26.00
CA THR A 260 0.43 -17.49 -25.13
C THR A 260 1.59 -16.70 -24.55
N VAL A 261 1.67 -16.62 -23.23
CA VAL A 261 2.75 -15.98 -22.50
C VAL A 261 3.63 -17.04 -21.84
N LYS A 262 4.95 -16.92 -21.98
CA LYS A 262 5.91 -17.81 -21.33
C LYS A 262 6.93 -17.04 -20.51
N TRP A 263 7.26 -17.59 -19.35
CA TRP A 263 8.34 -17.11 -18.50
C TRP A 263 8.95 -18.24 -17.66
N ALA A 264 10.14 -17.99 -17.11
CA ALA A 264 10.76 -18.86 -16.12
C ALA A 264 10.38 -18.40 -14.70
N LEU A 265 10.04 -19.34 -13.83
CA LEU A 265 9.97 -19.13 -12.39
C LEU A 265 11.38 -19.07 -11.81
N ASP A 266 11.55 -18.16 -10.85
CA ASP A 266 12.75 -18.10 -10.05
C ASP A 266 12.90 -19.38 -9.21
N SER A 267 14.14 -19.76 -8.92
CA SER A 267 14.44 -20.98 -8.15
C SER A 267 13.70 -20.99 -6.81
N GLY A 268 13.01 -22.09 -6.52
CA GLY A 268 12.19 -22.25 -5.31
C GLY A 268 10.78 -21.66 -5.38
N SER A 269 10.39 -21.04 -6.51
CA SER A 269 9.03 -20.54 -6.71
C SER A 269 8.12 -21.58 -7.38
N SER A 270 6.82 -21.53 -7.06
CA SER A 270 5.81 -22.40 -7.68
C SER A 270 4.47 -21.67 -7.81
N ILE A 271 3.74 -21.90 -8.91
CA ILE A 271 2.40 -21.30 -9.09
C ILE A 271 1.40 -22.02 -8.18
N ASN A 272 0.63 -21.26 -7.40
CA ASN A 272 -0.47 -21.75 -6.56
C ASN A 272 -1.81 -21.73 -7.30
N SER A 273 -2.15 -20.57 -7.87
CA SER A 273 -3.38 -20.36 -8.62
C SER A 273 -3.17 -19.32 -9.72
N LEU A 274 -3.86 -19.47 -10.84
CA LEU A 274 -3.87 -18.50 -11.93
C LEU A 274 -5.32 -18.32 -12.41
N TRP A 275 -5.74 -17.07 -12.61
CA TRP A 275 -7.07 -16.72 -13.12
C TRP A 275 -6.96 -15.93 -14.43
N ASN A 276 -8.07 -15.83 -15.16
CA ASN A 276 -8.15 -15.21 -16.48
C ASN A 276 -7.21 -15.84 -17.53
N GLY A 277 -6.86 -17.12 -17.33
CA GLY A 277 -6.07 -17.91 -18.25
C GLY A 277 -5.94 -19.35 -17.75
N THR A 278 -5.31 -20.19 -18.56
CA THR A 278 -4.90 -21.55 -18.17
C THR A 278 -3.38 -21.64 -18.20
N HIS A 279 -2.77 -22.52 -17.41
CA HIS A 279 -1.32 -22.63 -17.39
C HIS A 279 -0.82 -24.07 -17.31
N THR A 280 0.39 -24.29 -17.81
CA THR A 280 1.19 -25.48 -17.56
C THR A 280 2.58 -25.07 -17.04
N VAL A 281 3.22 -25.96 -16.29
CA VAL A 281 4.59 -25.78 -15.80
C VAL A 281 5.43 -26.98 -16.23
N SER A 282 6.55 -26.74 -16.89
CA SER A 282 7.53 -27.77 -17.27
C SER A 282 8.93 -27.32 -16.84
N GLY A 283 9.54 -28.05 -15.91
CA GLY A 283 10.72 -27.54 -15.19
C GLY A 283 10.38 -26.24 -14.46
N SER A 284 11.15 -25.18 -14.71
CA SER A 284 10.86 -23.83 -14.22
C SER A 284 10.01 -23.00 -15.19
N THR A 285 9.71 -23.48 -16.39
CA THR A 285 9.03 -22.66 -17.41
C THR A 285 7.51 -22.76 -17.27
N VAL A 286 6.86 -21.62 -17.05
CA VAL A 286 5.40 -21.48 -17.07
C VAL A 286 4.96 -21.06 -18.46
N THR A 287 3.91 -21.70 -18.95
CA THR A 287 3.20 -21.30 -20.17
C THR A 287 1.75 -20.98 -19.81
N ALA A 288 1.36 -19.71 -19.89
CA ALA A 288 -0.01 -19.26 -19.72
C ALA A 288 -0.68 -19.03 -21.08
N LYS A 289 -1.95 -19.45 -21.21
CA LYS A 289 -2.79 -19.25 -22.40
C LYS A 289 -4.08 -18.53 -22.00
N ASN A 290 -4.65 -17.82 -22.96
CA ASN A 290 -5.91 -17.11 -22.81
C ASN A 290 -7.06 -18.01 -22.30
N ALA A 291 -8.00 -17.40 -21.57
CA ALA A 291 -9.35 -17.93 -21.40
C ALA A 291 -10.19 -17.60 -22.65
N ASP A 292 -11.36 -18.22 -22.80
CA ASP A 292 -12.17 -18.00 -24.00
C ASP A 292 -12.68 -16.55 -24.12
N TRP A 293 -13.04 -15.92 -23.00
CA TRP A 293 -13.59 -14.57 -22.99
C TRP A 293 -12.56 -13.45 -23.17
N ASN A 294 -11.26 -13.71 -23.00
CA ASN A 294 -10.17 -12.74 -23.23
C ASN A 294 -9.21 -13.15 -24.35
N ARG A 295 -9.63 -14.09 -25.19
CA ARG A 295 -8.85 -14.56 -26.34
C ARG A 295 -8.61 -13.47 -27.36
N SER A 296 -9.63 -12.66 -27.64
CA SER A 296 -9.59 -11.63 -28.67
C SER A 296 -9.07 -10.33 -28.08
N ILE A 297 -7.99 -9.80 -28.65
CA ILE A 297 -7.43 -8.49 -28.30
C ILE A 297 -7.45 -7.63 -29.57
N PRO A 298 -8.24 -6.54 -29.63
CA PRO A 298 -8.29 -5.69 -30.81
C PRO A 298 -6.93 -5.04 -31.09
N ALA A 299 -6.77 -4.47 -32.28
CA ALA A 299 -5.59 -3.66 -32.59
C ALA A 299 -5.40 -2.58 -31.52
N ARG A 300 -4.17 -2.41 -31.03
CA ARG A 300 -3.82 -1.50 -29.92
C ARG A 300 -4.53 -1.79 -28.58
N GLY A 301 -5.17 -2.94 -28.44
CA GLY A 301 -5.84 -3.37 -27.20
C GLY A 301 -4.92 -4.15 -26.26
N SER A 302 -5.45 -4.45 -25.08
CA SER A 302 -4.81 -5.28 -24.06
C SER A 302 -5.82 -6.08 -23.23
N THR A 303 -5.34 -7.12 -22.56
CA THR A 303 -6.06 -7.85 -21.49
C THR A 303 -5.10 -8.17 -20.35
N THR A 304 -5.62 -8.62 -19.21
CA THR A 304 -4.80 -9.07 -18.08
C THR A 304 -5.13 -10.48 -17.64
N PHE A 305 -4.14 -11.16 -17.08
CA PHE A 305 -4.32 -12.33 -16.23
C PHE A 305 -3.47 -12.20 -14.97
N GLY A 306 -3.80 -12.95 -13.92
CA GLY A 306 -3.05 -12.86 -12.67
C GLY A 306 -2.88 -14.23 -12.03
N PHE A 307 -1.91 -14.31 -11.12
CA PHE A 307 -1.61 -15.54 -10.41
C PHE A 307 -1.11 -15.26 -8.99
N THR A 308 -1.24 -16.27 -8.14
CA THR A 308 -0.49 -16.36 -6.89
C THR A 308 0.58 -17.45 -7.01
N ALA A 309 1.70 -17.27 -6.34
CA ALA A 309 2.81 -18.19 -6.33
C ALA A 309 3.44 -18.27 -4.93
N ASN A 310 4.05 -19.40 -4.60
CA ASN A 310 5.01 -19.47 -3.50
C ASN A 310 6.36 -18.93 -3.97
N GLY A 311 7.15 -18.42 -3.03
CA GLY A 311 8.47 -17.85 -3.30
C GLY A 311 8.48 -16.34 -3.21
N THR A 312 9.50 -15.72 -3.81
CA THR A 312 9.67 -14.27 -3.84
C THR A 312 9.35 -13.77 -5.24
N SER A 313 8.61 -12.66 -5.33
CA SER A 313 8.26 -12.08 -6.63
C SER A 313 9.51 -11.51 -7.31
N GLY A 314 9.79 -11.95 -8.53
CA GLY A 314 10.89 -11.45 -9.35
C GLY A 314 10.45 -10.43 -10.40
N SER A 315 11.28 -10.27 -11.44
CA SER A 315 10.94 -9.53 -12.66
C SER A 315 11.26 -10.40 -13.88
N PRO A 316 10.46 -11.45 -14.13
CA PRO A 316 10.79 -12.42 -15.17
C PRO A 316 10.67 -11.78 -16.55
N THR A 317 11.57 -12.17 -17.46
CA THR A 317 11.43 -11.85 -18.87
C THR A 317 10.27 -12.65 -19.45
N LEU A 318 9.23 -11.95 -19.88
CA LEU A 318 8.07 -12.54 -20.54
C LEU A 318 8.30 -12.58 -22.06
N THR A 319 7.88 -13.68 -22.67
CA THR A 319 7.67 -13.76 -24.12
C THR A 319 6.17 -13.93 -24.37
N CYS A 320 5.64 -13.26 -25.40
CA CYS A 320 4.26 -13.49 -25.85
C CYS A 320 4.24 -13.87 -27.33
N THR A 321 3.38 -14.82 -27.68
CA THR A 321 3.07 -15.18 -29.07
C THR A 321 1.57 -15.19 -29.30
N SER A 322 1.15 -14.74 -30.47
CA SER A 322 -0.20 -14.92 -31.01
C SER A 322 -0.14 -15.93 -32.18
N PRO A 323 -1.18 -16.74 -32.40
CA PRO A 323 -1.42 -17.38 -33.70
C PRO A 323 -1.60 -16.35 -34.81
#